data_AF-A0A6P4JU09-F1
#
_entry.id   AF-A0A6P4JU09-F1
#
_cell.length_a   1.000
_cell.length_b   1.000
_cell.length_c   1.000
_cell.angle_alpha   90.00
_cell.angle_beta   90.00
_cell.angle_gamma   90.00
#
_symmetry.space_group_name_H-M   'P 1'
#
loop_
_entity.id
_entity.type
_entity.pdbx_description
1 polymer ?
#
loop_
_entity_poly.entity_id
_entity_poly.type
_entity_poly.pdbx_seq_one_letter_code
_entity_poly.pdbx_strand_id
1 'polypeptide(L)'
;MPEHSPAPTPHRAIYGFAFYMLFTVLFIIYVAWALLPFEFGLHSYLPDKYFAVFIPFLVLVFAWFFAFLIYPAINLSMTVNVDDIASVVDPKLALPKGTKFTSWSQLQKKNKTPKSKQEIPSPVNCNICRTQHQPVTRAPIAPLRFLDLQEVNTAYYN
;
A
#
# COMPACT_ATOMS: atom_id res chain seq x y z
N MET A 1 -0.28 -8.05 -10.53
CA MET A 1 -0.29 -9.41 -9.94
C MET A 1 -1.03 -9.33 -8.61
N PRO A 2 -2.11 -10.10 -8.39
CA PRO A 2 -2.90 -10.05 -7.16
C PRO A 2 -2.17 -10.58 -5.91
N GLU A 3 -1.13 -11.40 -6.10
CA GLU A 3 -0.31 -11.99 -5.04
C GLU A 3 0.34 -10.96 -4.09
N HIS A 4 0.69 -9.79 -4.64
CA HIS A 4 1.31 -8.69 -3.90
C HIS A 4 0.29 -7.74 -3.27
N SER A 5 -1.00 -7.95 -3.49
CA SER A 5 -2.04 -7.14 -2.90
C SER A 5 -2.13 -7.43 -1.39
N PRO A 6 -2.23 -6.42 -0.52
CA PRO A 6 -2.51 -6.60 0.90
C PRO A 6 -3.95 -7.11 1.15
N ALA A 7 -4.74 -7.28 0.10
CA ALA A 7 -6.12 -7.74 0.20
C ALA A 7 -6.23 -9.11 0.93
N PRO A 8 -7.27 -9.30 1.75
CA PRO A 8 -7.51 -10.55 2.45
C PRO A 8 -7.78 -11.67 1.43
N THR A 9 -6.79 -12.52 1.20
CA THR A 9 -6.95 -13.73 0.39
C THR A 9 -7.17 -14.94 1.29
N PRO A 10 -8.00 -15.93 0.88
CA PRO A 10 -8.22 -17.14 1.66
C PRO A 10 -6.92 -17.86 2.03
N HIS A 11 -5.95 -17.84 1.12
CA HIS A 11 -4.63 -18.43 1.32
C HIS A 11 -3.86 -17.79 2.49
N ARG A 12 -3.88 -16.45 2.63
CA ARG A 12 -3.25 -15.74 3.75
C ARG A 12 -3.92 -16.06 5.09
N ALA A 13 -5.22 -16.30 5.11
CA ALA A 13 -5.95 -16.67 6.33
C ALA A 13 -5.51 -18.05 6.88
N ILE A 14 -5.25 -19.02 5.99
CA ILE A 14 -4.82 -20.37 6.37
C ILE A 14 -3.47 -20.33 7.10
N TYR A 15 -2.50 -19.56 6.58
CA TYR A 15 -1.20 -19.42 7.25
C TYR A 15 -1.31 -18.76 8.61
N GLY A 16 -2.11 -17.68 8.71
CA GLY A 16 -2.36 -17.00 9.98
C GLY A 16 -2.93 -17.93 11.03
N PHE A 17 -3.91 -18.77 10.64
CA PHE A 17 -4.50 -19.76 11.53
C PHE A 17 -3.51 -20.86 11.95
N ALA A 18 -2.70 -21.37 11.01
CA ALA A 18 -1.67 -22.37 11.33
C ALA A 18 -0.63 -21.83 12.32
N PHE A 19 -0.17 -20.60 12.11
CA PHE A 19 0.74 -19.94 13.06
C PHE A 19 0.08 -19.68 14.41
N TYR A 20 -1.18 -19.25 14.43
CA TYR A 20 -1.91 -19.06 15.68
C TYR A 20 -1.96 -20.35 16.51
N MET A 21 -2.30 -21.48 15.90
CA MET A 21 -2.30 -22.78 16.60
C MET A 21 -0.91 -23.16 17.09
N LEU A 22 0.11 -23.01 16.22
CA LEU A 22 1.51 -23.33 16.56
C LEU A 22 2.00 -22.49 17.76
N PHE A 23 1.81 -21.17 17.73
CA PHE A 23 2.23 -20.29 18.82
C PHE A 23 1.42 -20.50 20.10
N THR A 24 0.14 -20.86 19.98
CA THR A 24 -0.68 -21.21 21.16
C THR A 24 -0.14 -22.44 21.86
N VAL A 25 0.18 -23.51 21.11
CA VAL A 25 0.76 -24.73 21.67
C VAL A 25 2.14 -24.46 22.27
N LEU A 26 3.02 -23.75 21.56
CA LEU A 26 4.33 -23.37 22.06
C LEU A 26 4.24 -22.52 23.33
N PHE A 27 3.29 -21.59 23.40
CA PHE A 27 3.08 -20.74 24.57
C PHE A 27 2.63 -21.56 25.79
N ILE A 28 1.71 -22.51 25.61
CA ILE A 28 1.26 -23.39 26.70
C ILE A 28 2.44 -24.23 27.23
N ILE A 29 3.22 -24.84 26.32
CA ILE A 29 4.41 -25.63 26.68
C ILE A 29 5.42 -24.75 27.43
N TYR A 30 5.65 -23.53 26.95
CA TYR A 30 6.55 -22.56 27.57
C TYR A 30 6.11 -22.16 28.98
N VAL A 31 4.83 -21.81 29.18
CA VAL A 31 4.29 -21.45 30.49
C VAL A 31 4.34 -22.65 31.45
N ALA A 32 3.98 -23.84 30.97
CA ALA A 32 4.07 -25.06 31.76
C ALA A 32 5.50 -25.33 32.23
N TRP A 33 6.49 -25.17 31.34
CA TRP A 33 7.91 -25.28 31.69
C TRP A 33 8.36 -24.20 32.68
N ALA A 34 8.00 -22.93 32.45
CA ALA A 34 8.42 -21.81 33.29
C ALA A 34 7.89 -21.91 34.73
N LEU A 35 6.64 -22.36 34.89
CA LEU A 35 5.95 -22.45 36.18
C LEU A 35 6.20 -23.78 36.91
N LEU A 36 6.81 -24.78 36.27
CA LEU A 36 7.03 -26.10 36.86
C LEU A 36 7.93 -26.00 38.11
N PRO A 37 7.51 -26.44 39.31
CA PRO A 37 8.31 -26.32 40.52
C PRO A 37 9.56 -27.21 40.49
N PHE A 38 10.54 -26.88 41.34
CA PHE A 38 11.84 -27.58 41.44
C PHE A 38 11.72 -29.04 41.85
N GLU A 39 10.64 -29.40 42.54
CA GLU A 39 10.47 -30.72 43.15
C GLU A 39 10.22 -31.85 42.14
N PHE A 40 9.88 -31.53 40.90
CA PHE A 40 9.66 -32.53 39.85
C PHE A 40 10.97 -33.09 39.26
N GLY A 41 12.15 -32.69 39.75
CA GLY A 41 13.45 -33.28 39.38
C GLY A 41 13.90 -33.04 37.93
N LEU A 42 13.10 -32.35 37.13
CA LEU A 42 13.32 -32.11 35.71
C LEU A 42 14.37 -31.04 35.41
N HIS A 43 14.84 -30.33 36.43
CA HIS A 43 15.70 -29.15 36.31
C HIS A 43 17.11 -29.47 35.85
N SER A 44 17.61 -30.69 36.10
CA SER A 44 18.91 -31.13 35.61
C SER A 44 18.93 -31.39 34.09
N TYR A 45 17.76 -31.52 33.47
CA TYR A 45 17.60 -31.85 32.05
C TYR A 45 17.07 -30.69 31.21
N LEU A 46 16.57 -29.63 31.85
CA LEU A 46 15.98 -28.46 31.21
C LEU A 46 16.88 -27.24 31.42
N PRO A 47 16.83 -26.25 30.51
CA PRO A 47 17.60 -25.02 30.67
C PRO A 47 17.21 -24.29 31.96
N ASP A 48 18.15 -23.50 32.49
CA ASP A 48 17.94 -22.71 33.70
C ASP A 48 16.71 -21.79 33.56
N LYS A 49 15.98 -21.60 34.66
CA LYS A 49 14.77 -20.78 34.70
C LYS A 49 15.01 -19.32 34.34
N TYR A 50 16.23 -18.82 34.47
CA TYR A 50 16.61 -17.52 33.94
C TYR A 50 16.21 -17.35 32.45
N PHE A 51 16.27 -18.43 31.66
CA PHE A 51 15.87 -18.40 30.26
C PHE A 51 14.38 -18.09 30.05
N ALA A 52 13.53 -18.35 31.04
CA ALA A 52 12.12 -17.99 31.00
C ALA A 52 11.86 -16.47 31.09
N VAL A 53 12.87 -15.67 31.39
CA VAL A 53 12.79 -14.20 31.30
C VAL A 53 13.63 -13.69 30.13
N PHE A 54 14.77 -14.34 29.89
CA PHE A 54 15.69 -13.94 28.83
C PHE A 54 15.13 -14.15 27.42
N ILE A 55 14.46 -15.28 27.15
CA ILE A 55 13.86 -15.57 25.83
C ILE A 55 12.85 -14.50 25.41
N PRO A 56 11.82 -14.15 26.20
CA PRO A 56 10.85 -13.13 25.79
C PRO A 56 11.53 -11.75 25.64
N PHE A 57 12.53 -11.44 26.46
CA PHE A 57 13.33 -10.23 26.30
C PHE A 57 14.07 -10.20 24.96
N LEU A 58 14.72 -11.30 24.56
CA LEU A 58 15.38 -11.39 23.25
C LEU A 58 14.40 -11.24 22.09
N VAL A 59 13.19 -11.81 22.18
CA VAL A 59 12.15 -11.64 21.16
C VAL A 59 11.76 -10.16 21.03
N LEU A 60 11.61 -9.44 22.13
CA LEU A 60 11.31 -8.00 22.12
C LEU A 60 12.46 -7.18 21.52
N VAL A 61 13.71 -7.47 21.89
CA VAL A 61 14.89 -6.80 21.34
C VAL A 61 15.00 -7.06 19.83
N PHE A 62 14.79 -8.30 19.39
CA PHE A 62 14.80 -8.66 17.98
C PHE A 62 13.67 -7.96 17.21
N ALA A 63 12.45 -7.93 17.76
CA ALA A 63 11.32 -7.24 17.16
C ALA A 63 11.58 -5.72 17.04
N TRP A 64 12.16 -5.11 18.07
CA TRP A 64 12.57 -3.70 18.04
C TRP A 64 13.62 -3.44 16.97
N PHE A 65 14.68 -4.25 16.93
CA PHE A 65 15.73 -4.15 15.92
C PHE A 65 15.16 -4.32 14.50
N PHE A 66 14.25 -5.28 14.32
CA PHE A 66 13.62 -5.52 13.03
C PHE A 66 12.73 -4.35 12.60
N ALA A 67 11.89 -3.83 13.51
CA ALA A 67 10.93 -2.77 13.20
C ALA A 67 11.59 -1.41 12.94
N PHE A 68 12.64 -1.05 13.69
CA PHE A 68 13.24 0.28 13.63
C PHE A 68 14.51 0.37 12.78
N LEU A 69 15.24 -0.73 12.61
CA LEU A 69 16.49 -0.73 11.85
C LEU A 69 16.37 -1.51 10.55
N ILE A 70 16.04 -2.80 10.63
CA ILE A 70 16.03 -3.66 9.44
C ILE A 70 14.94 -3.22 8.46
N TYR A 71 13.70 -3.07 8.92
CA TYR A 71 12.57 -2.78 8.05
C TYR A 71 12.72 -1.42 7.32
N PRO A 72 13.08 -0.31 8.00
CA PRO A 72 13.37 0.94 7.31
C PRO A 72 14.59 0.86 6.39
N ALA A 73 15.65 0.14 6.79
CA ALA A 73 16.83 -0.02 5.93
C ALA A 73 16.51 -0.77 4.64
N ILE A 74 15.74 -1.87 4.72
CA ILE A 74 15.30 -2.61 3.54
C ILE A 74 14.42 -1.72 2.67
N ASN A 75 13.45 -1.01 3.26
CA ASN A 75 12.60 -0.10 2.51
C ASN A 75 13.40 0.99 1.78
N LEU A 76 14.37 1.61 2.46
CA LEU A 76 15.23 2.63 1.87
C LEU A 76 16.16 2.05 0.80
N SER A 77 16.61 0.80 0.95
CA SER A 77 17.43 0.12 -0.06
C SER A 77 16.64 -0.21 -1.34
N MET A 78 15.32 -0.37 -1.24
CA MET A 78 14.43 -0.61 -2.37
C MET A 78 13.89 0.68 -3.01
N THR A 79 13.97 1.82 -2.32
CA THR A 79 13.58 3.10 -2.89
C THR A 79 14.56 3.57 -3.96
N VAL A 80 14.06 4.29 -4.97
CA VAL A 80 14.90 4.89 -6.00
C VAL A 80 15.79 5.98 -5.40
N ASN A 81 16.93 6.26 -6.03
CA ASN A 81 17.82 7.33 -5.61
C ASN A 81 17.06 8.67 -5.44
N VAL A 82 17.36 9.41 -4.38
CA VAL A 82 16.67 10.64 -3.99
C VAL A 82 16.78 11.72 -5.09
N ASP A 83 17.88 11.71 -5.84
CA ASP A 83 18.11 12.67 -6.92
C ASP A 83 17.41 12.29 -8.24
N ASP A 84 16.82 11.09 -8.33
CA ASP A 84 16.11 10.65 -9.53
C ASP A 84 14.68 11.20 -9.54
N ILE A 85 14.18 11.59 -10.73
CA ILE A 85 12.81 12.08 -10.90
C ILE A 85 11.76 11.03 -10.51
N ALA A 86 12.11 9.75 -10.64
CA ALA A 86 11.25 8.64 -10.24
C ALA A 86 10.86 8.67 -8.74
N SER A 87 11.57 9.44 -7.92
CA SER A 87 11.21 9.70 -6.51
C SER A 87 9.98 10.61 -6.35
N VAL A 88 9.73 11.52 -7.31
CA VAL A 88 8.64 12.52 -7.25
C VAL A 88 7.48 12.15 -8.16
N VAL A 89 7.75 11.60 -9.34
CA VAL A 89 6.71 11.22 -10.31
C VAL A 89 7.11 9.96 -11.05
N ASP A 90 6.14 9.10 -11.37
CA ASP A 90 6.39 7.93 -12.22
C ASP A 90 6.71 8.38 -13.67
N PRO A 91 7.95 8.22 -14.16
CA PRO A 91 8.35 8.68 -15.48
C PRO A 91 7.60 7.96 -16.60
N LYS A 92 7.18 6.70 -16.37
CA LYS A 92 6.45 5.90 -17.39
C LYS A 92 5.05 6.44 -17.63
N LEU A 93 4.43 7.04 -16.61
CA LEU A 93 3.10 7.64 -16.70
C LEU A 93 3.18 9.10 -17.17
N ALA A 94 4.20 9.82 -16.72
CA ALA A 94 4.33 11.24 -16.95
C ALA A 94 4.87 11.57 -18.35
N LEU A 95 5.78 10.74 -18.88
CA LEU A 95 6.46 10.97 -20.16
C LEU A 95 5.94 10.04 -21.27
N PRO A 96 6.03 10.46 -22.55
CA PRO A 96 5.82 9.56 -23.69
C PRO A 96 6.82 8.39 -23.67
N LYS A 97 6.36 7.21 -24.12
CA LYS A 97 7.22 6.01 -24.19
C LYS A 97 8.52 6.27 -24.94
N GLY A 98 9.63 5.82 -24.36
CA GLY A 98 10.97 5.93 -24.94
C GLY A 98 11.67 7.28 -24.71
N THR A 99 11.02 8.26 -24.07
CA THR A 99 11.65 9.55 -23.75
C THR A 99 12.23 9.56 -22.34
N LYS A 100 13.48 10.04 -22.20
CA LYS A 100 14.10 10.26 -20.89
C LYS A 100 13.71 11.65 -20.37
N PHE A 101 13.58 11.76 -19.04
CA PHE A 101 13.37 13.05 -18.40
C PHE A 101 14.58 13.95 -18.60
N THR A 102 14.35 15.21 -18.99
CA THR A 102 15.41 16.22 -19.09
C THR A 102 15.06 17.53 -18.37
N SER A 103 13.78 17.89 -18.28
CA SER A 103 13.37 19.16 -17.67
C SER A 103 11.90 19.14 -17.23
N TRP A 104 11.60 19.81 -16.11
CA TRP A 104 10.23 20.01 -15.59
C TRP A 104 9.26 20.66 -16.58
N SER A 105 9.76 21.40 -17.56
CA SER A 105 8.95 21.98 -18.64
C SER A 105 8.22 20.94 -19.49
N GLN A 106 8.72 19.70 -19.56
CA GLN A 106 8.10 18.59 -20.28
C GLN A 106 6.76 18.16 -19.65
N LEU A 107 6.68 18.23 -18.32
CA LEU A 107 5.48 17.88 -17.56
C LEU A 107 4.40 18.96 -17.67
N GLN A 108 4.79 20.23 -17.81
CA GLN A 108 3.87 21.36 -17.91
C GLN A 108 3.05 21.38 -19.20
N LYS A 109 3.56 20.79 -20.30
CA LYS A 109 2.93 20.88 -21.64
C LYS A 109 1.66 20.03 -21.82
N LYS A 110 1.37 19.07 -20.93
CA LYS A 110 0.23 18.14 -21.07
C LYS A 110 -1.12 18.70 -20.57
N ASN A 111 -1.17 19.92 -20.01
CA ASN A 111 -2.41 20.61 -19.63
C ASN A 111 -3.25 21.14 -20.81
N LYS A 112 -2.88 20.82 -22.05
CA LYS A 112 -3.73 21.06 -23.22
C LYS A 112 -4.42 19.78 -23.65
N THR A 113 -5.37 19.28 -22.85
CA THR A 113 -6.42 18.41 -23.40
C THR A 113 -7.17 19.23 -24.45
N PRO A 114 -7.52 18.65 -25.63
CA PRO A 114 -8.42 19.32 -26.56
C PRO A 114 -9.69 19.66 -25.79
N LYS A 115 -10.10 20.94 -25.82
CA LYS A 115 -11.43 21.34 -25.36
C LYS A 115 -12.42 20.41 -26.06
N SER A 116 -12.98 19.44 -25.34
CA SER A 116 -14.18 18.76 -25.81
C SER A 116 -15.15 19.88 -26.16
N LYS A 117 -15.59 19.94 -27.43
CA LYS A 117 -16.58 20.91 -27.88
C LYS A 117 -17.76 20.78 -26.91
N GLN A 118 -17.86 21.72 -25.97
CA GLN A 118 -19.08 21.90 -25.21
C GLN A 118 -20.10 22.40 -26.24
N GLU A 119 -20.88 21.47 -26.79
CA GLU A 119 -22.06 21.82 -27.54
C GLU A 119 -22.93 22.67 -26.62
N ILE A 120 -23.23 23.89 -27.07
CA ILE A 120 -24.11 24.80 -26.36
C ILE A 120 -25.48 24.11 -26.32
N PRO A 121 -26.02 23.79 -25.12
CA PRO A 121 -27.31 23.12 -25.03
C PRO A 121 -28.39 24.02 -25.63
N SER A 122 -29.15 23.47 -26.59
CA SER A 122 -30.26 24.14 -27.24
C SER A 122 -31.38 24.44 -26.23
N PRO A 123 -32.16 25.53 -26.44
CA PRO A 123 -33.25 25.88 -25.53
C PRO A 123 -34.29 24.77 -25.48
N VAL A 124 -34.63 24.34 -24.26
CA VAL A 124 -35.61 23.28 -24.02
C VAL A 124 -36.97 23.92 -23.73
N ASN A 125 -38.02 23.45 -24.39
CA ASN A 125 -39.37 23.92 -24.14
C ASN A 125 -39.96 23.22 -22.91
N CYS A 126 -40.34 23.97 -21.88
CA CYS A 126 -40.81 23.39 -20.62
C CYS A 126 -42.33 23.19 -20.62
N ASN A 127 -42.79 21.96 -20.43
CA ASN A 127 -44.22 21.64 -20.40
C ASN A 127 -44.97 22.18 -19.17
N ILE A 128 -44.26 22.61 -18.13
CA ILE A 128 -44.87 23.11 -16.87
C ILE A 128 -45.24 24.59 -16.99
N CYS A 129 -44.33 25.41 -17.52
CA CYS A 129 -44.51 26.86 -17.66
C CYS A 129 -44.80 27.30 -19.10
N ARG A 130 -44.79 26.38 -20.08
CA ARG A 130 -45.00 26.62 -21.52
C ARG A 130 -44.07 27.68 -22.13
N THR A 131 -42.89 27.87 -21.53
CA THR A 131 -41.84 28.80 -21.97
C THR A 131 -40.54 28.07 -22.30
N GLN A 132 -39.68 28.71 -23.10
CA GLN A 132 -38.34 28.18 -23.42
C GLN A 132 -37.36 28.49 -22.29
N HIS A 133 -36.63 27.48 -21.82
CA HIS A 133 -35.57 27.63 -20.83
C HIS A 133 -34.22 27.28 -21.44
N GLN A 134 -33.24 28.15 -21.20
CA GLN A 134 -31.85 27.82 -21.48
C GLN A 134 -31.20 27.27 -20.20
N PRO A 135 -30.70 26.02 -20.22
CA PRO A 135 -30.05 25.47 -19.05
C PRO A 135 -28.73 26.20 -18.80
N VAL A 136 -28.60 26.79 -17.60
CA VAL A 136 -27.34 27.40 -17.16
C VAL A 136 -26.41 26.27 -16.72
N THR A 137 -25.65 25.73 -17.67
CA THR A 137 -24.61 24.75 -17.35
C THR A 137 -23.34 25.49 -16.94
N ARG A 138 -22.97 25.36 -15.66
CA ARG A 138 -21.61 25.73 -15.23
C ARG A 138 -20.66 24.69 -15.83
N ALA A 139 -19.49 25.13 -16.31
CA ALA A 139 -18.46 24.18 -16.70
C ALA A 139 -18.21 23.22 -15.51
N PRO A 140 -18.18 21.89 -15.74
CA PRO A 140 -17.85 20.98 -14.66
C PRO A 140 -16.50 21.40 -14.09
N ILE A 141 -16.43 21.56 -12.77
CA ILE A 141 -15.17 21.73 -12.06
C ILE A 141 -14.32 20.55 -12.52
N ALA A 142 -13.15 20.82 -13.09
CA ALA A 142 -12.26 19.76 -13.52
C ALA A 142 -12.07 18.85 -12.30
N PRO A 143 -12.54 17.58 -12.36
CA PRO A 143 -12.25 16.67 -11.26
C PRO A 143 -10.74 16.71 -11.11
N LEU A 144 -10.23 16.79 -9.87
CA LEU A 144 -8.85 16.40 -9.59
C LEU A 144 -8.63 15.13 -10.38
N ARG A 145 -7.78 15.19 -11.41
CA ARG A 145 -7.73 14.17 -12.46
C ARG A 145 -7.42 12.85 -11.77
N PHE A 146 -8.46 12.08 -11.46
CA PHE A 146 -8.32 10.75 -10.93
C PHE A 146 -7.61 10.01 -12.04
N LEU A 147 -6.41 9.54 -11.74
CA LEU A 147 -5.58 8.85 -12.70
C LEU A 147 -6.37 7.60 -13.13
N ASP A 148 -6.94 7.64 -14.33
CA ASP A 148 -7.82 6.59 -14.80
C ASP A 148 -7.00 5.30 -14.95
N LEU A 149 -7.46 4.21 -14.34
CA LEU A 149 -6.83 2.90 -14.45
C LEU A 149 -6.65 2.48 -15.91
N GLN A 150 -7.56 2.92 -16.79
CA GLN A 150 -7.45 2.67 -18.21
C GLN A 150 -6.28 3.45 -18.85
N GLU A 151 -6.05 4.72 -18.45
CA GLU A 151 -4.87 5.50 -18.88
C GLU A 151 -3.57 4.88 -18.37
N VAL A 152 -3.55 4.44 -17.11
CA VAL A 152 -2.40 3.76 -16.49
C VAL A 152 -2.07 2.48 -17.26
N ASN A 153 -3.07 1.64 -17.51
CA ASN A 153 -2.88 0.40 -18.28
C ASN A 153 -2.41 0.70 -19.71
N THR A 154 -2.97 1.70 -20.37
CA THR A 154 -2.54 2.07 -21.72
C THR A 154 -1.07 2.53 -21.72
N ALA A 155 -0.67 3.38 -20.77
CA ALA A 155 0.71 3.82 -20.61
C ALA A 155 1.68 2.69 -20.24
N TYR A 156 1.24 1.68 -19.48
CA TYR A 156 2.10 0.56 -19.09
C TYR A 156 2.23 -0.48 -20.20
N TYR A 157 1.14 -0.79 -20.93
CA TYR A 157 1.06 -1.91 -21.86
C TYR A 157 1.22 -1.56 -23.36
N ASN A 158 0.92 -0.32 -23.82
CA ASN A 158 1.01 0.09 -25.25
C ASN A 158 2.19 0.99 -25.60
#